data_AF-A0A9Q1GTB8-F1
#
_entry.id   AF-A0A9Q1GTB8-F1
#
_cell.length_a   1.000
_cell.length_b   1.000
_cell.length_c   1.000
_cell.angle_alpha   90.00
_cell.angle_beta   90.00
_cell.angle_gamma   90.00
#
_symmetry.space_group_name_H-M   'P 1'
#
loop_
_entity.id
_entity.type
_entity.pdbx_description
1 polymer ?
#
loop_
_entity_poly.entity_id
_entity_poly.type
_entity_poly.pdbx_seq_one_letter_code
_entity_poly.pdbx_strand_id
1 'polypeptide(L)'
;MEDFRSTDDELLTTLPIELICLIIHFLSYPHAATMRLWSKEWRDFWDTVLAQNGGIHDLYGSLTSFLDHIGDCDPTRYPWNLFYQLGAKNFLFASVLGNRQLRLNFYRPQEKSPPMFDLSLKPSTGQFATSSPPISSTFYVKTLHLKSVSHLTYSIVSSLVTNFNFLENLQIEGCKGMHSLHISAPKVMKLGVVDCLQLSTLHLDTPNLESFCYRGPRPWILVDGQDRYMLKEVMLDFRQGARSKHLGSSPLLLLSSLMNVTCATICAWSYQEVIISGLYLKCDTFKFAQLKELRWIERAIDSHRIHMLLSFLNLCPNLEKLFIIVPFLG
;
A
#
# COMPACT_ATOMS: atom_id res chain seq x y z
N MET A 1 52.10 -19.49 -21.22
CA MET A 1 50.74 -19.18 -21.67
C MET A 1 50.11 -18.46 -20.50
N GLU A 2 50.02 -17.15 -20.62
CA GLU A 2 49.63 -16.21 -19.57
C GLU A 2 48.16 -16.44 -19.19
N ASP A 3 47.89 -16.61 -17.90
CA ASP A 3 46.54 -16.49 -17.35
C ASP A 3 46.41 -15.11 -16.69
N PHE A 4 46.11 -14.11 -17.52
CA PHE A 4 45.55 -12.83 -17.08
C PHE A 4 44.05 -13.04 -16.83
N ARG A 5 43.67 -13.46 -15.62
CA ARG A 5 42.28 -13.38 -15.14
C ARG A 5 42.21 -12.87 -13.70
N SER A 6 42.06 -11.55 -13.63
CA SER A 6 41.27 -10.78 -12.65
C SER A 6 41.71 -10.79 -11.19
N THR A 7 42.78 -10.04 -10.90
CA THR A 7 43.17 -9.55 -9.56
C THR A 7 42.50 -8.21 -9.19
N ASP A 8 41.55 -7.72 -9.98
CA ASP A 8 41.03 -6.35 -9.83
C ASP A 8 39.91 -6.21 -8.79
N ASP A 9 39.22 -7.29 -8.42
CA ASP A 9 38.12 -7.24 -7.44
C ASP A 9 38.61 -7.05 -5.99
N GLU A 10 39.83 -7.47 -5.66
CA GLU A 10 40.36 -7.39 -4.29
C GLU A 10 40.94 -6.00 -3.93
N LEU A 11 41.37 -5.22 -4.93
CA LEU A 11 42.06 -3.93 -4.72
C LEU A 11 41.12 -2.82 -4.21
N LEU A 12 39.83 -2.89 -4.55
CA LEU A 12 38.84 -1.87 -4.18
C LEU A 12 38.17 -2.15 -2.82
N THR A 13 38.09 -3.41 -2.39
CA THR A 13 37.57 -3.80 -1.07
C THR A 13 38.50 -3.43 0.09
N THR A 14 39.77 -3.13 -0.20
CA THR A 14 40.79 -2.74 0.79
C THR A 14 40.90 -1.22 1.01
N LEU A 15 40.17 -0.40 0.25
CA LEU A 15 40.24 1.06 0.38
C LEU A 15 39.45 1.55 1.61
N PRO A 16 39.97 2.55 2.35
CA PRO A 16 39.21 3.27 3.38
C PRO A 16 37.92 3.86 2.81
N ILE A 17 36.84 3.80 3.59
CA ILE A 17 35.49 4.15 3.14
C ILE A 17 35.41 5.61 2.62
N GLU A 18 36.26 6.49 3.15
CA GLU A 18 36.36 7.89 2.75
C GLU A 18 36.89 8.06 1.32
N LEU A 19 37.86 7.23 0.89
CA LEU A 19 38.42 7.27 -0.46
C LEU A 19 37.46 6.67 -1.49
N ILE A 20 36.69 5.65 -1.10
CA ILE A 20 35.68 5.06 -1.97
C ILE A 20 34.49 6.02 -2.16
N CYS A 21 34.06 6.75 -1.12
CA CYS A 21 33.07 7.83 -1.23
C CYS A 21 33.51 8.96 -2.16
N LEU A 22 34.81 9.31 -2.16
CA LEU A 22 35.38 10.26 -3.11
C LEU A 22 35.29 9.74 -4.55
N ILE A 23 35.64 8.47 -4.80
CA ILE A 23 35.54 7.85 -6.12
C ILE A 23 34.08 7.83 -6.62
N ILE A 24 33.13 7.52 -5.72
CA ILE A 24 31.69 7.51 -6.03
C ILE A 24 31.16 8.88 -6.43
N HIS A 25 31.60 9.95 -5.77
CA HIS A 25 31.19 11.31 -6.10
C HIS A 25 31.56 11.71 -7.55
N PHE A 26 32.57 11.06 -8.13
CA PHE A 26 33.02 11.28 -9.51
C PHE A 26 32.41 10.29 -10.54
N LEU A 27 31.63 9.29 -10.11
CA LEU A 27 31.00 8.31 -11.01
C LEU A 27 29.58 8.74 -11.38
N SER A 28 29.26 8.70 -12.68
CA SER A 28 27.88 8.85 -13.13
C SER A 28 27.04 7.60 -12.77
N TYR A 29 25.74 7.77 -12.48
CA TYR A 29 24.83 6.69 -12.11
C TYR A 29 24.88 5.42 -13.00
N PRO A 30 25.11 5.48 -14.32
CA PRO A 30 25.27 4.29 -15.16
C PRO A 30 26.43 3.38 -14.74
N HIS A 31 27.55 3.98 -14.31
CA HIS A 31 28.73 3.27 -13.85
C HIS A 31 28.49 2.72 -12.43
N ALA A 32 27.80 3.48 -11.58
CA ALA A 32 27.39 3.03 -10.25
C ALA A 32 26.46 1.80 -10.29
N ALA A 33 25.46 1.84 -11.17
CA ALA A 33 24.47 0.76 -11.32
C ALA A 33 25.05 -0.50 -11.95
N THR A 34 26.03 -0.38 -12.85
CA THR A 34 26.75 -1.55 -13.40
C THR A 34 27.61 -2.22 -12.33
N MET A 35 28.25 -1.43 -11.46
CA MET A 35 29.06 -1.96 -10.36
C MET A 35 28.23 -2.74 -9.32
N ARG A 36 26.93 -2.44 -9.12
CA ARG A 36 26.02 -3.28 -8.30
C ARG A 36 25.88 -4.73 -8.79
N LEU A 37 26.14 -4.98 -10.07
CA LEU A 37 26.02 -6.30 -10.69
C LEU A 37 27.32 -7.09 -10.63
N TRP A 38 28.42 -6.46 -10.25
CA TRP A 38 29.75 -7.08 -10.29
C TRP A 38 29.96 -8.03 -9.11
N SER A 39 29.46 -7.69 -7.92
CA SER A 39 29.53 -8.59 -6.76
C SER A 39 28.46 -8.31 -5.70
N LYS A 40 28.35 -9.23 -4.72
CA LYS A 40 27.45 -9.08 -3.56
C LYS A 40 27.94 -7.96 -2.63
N GLU A 41 29.25 -7.85 -2.48
CA GLU A 41 29.92 -6.82 -1.68
C GLU A 41 29.64 -5.42 -2.24
N TRP A 42 29.69 -5.25 -3.57
CA TRP A 42 29.31 -3.98 -4.21
C TRP A 42 27.84 -3.65 -4.04
N ARG A 43 26.96 -4.66 -4.08
CA ARG A 43 25.53 -4.45 -3.83
C ARG A 43 25.26 -3.96 -2.41
N ASP A 44 25.82 -4.66 -1.42
CA ASP A 44 25.73 -4.31 0.00
C ASP A 44 26.39 -2.94 0.27
N PHE A 45 27.45 -2.61 -0.48
CA PHE A 45 28.13 -1.31 -0.44
C PHE A 45 27.29 -0.18 -1.05
N TRP A 46 26.66 -0.36 -2.21
CA TRP A 46 25.74 0.63 -2.79
C TRP A 46 24.52 0.88 -1.90
N ASP A 47 24.05 -0.15 -1.19
CA ASP A 47 23.00 -0.01 -0.18
C ASP A 47 23.48 0.82 1.03
N THR A 48 24.79 0.79 1.32
CA THR A 48 25.46 1.59 2.37
C THR A 48 25.78 3.03 1.91
N VAL A 49 26.07 3.24 0.64
CA VAL A 49 26.51 4.54 0.07
C VAL A 49 25.35 5.43 -0.32
N LEU A 50 24.24 4.86 -0.79
CA LEU A 50 22.99 5.59 -1.01
C LEU A 50 22.24 5.88 0.30
N ALA A 51 22.81 5.46 1.44
CA ALA A 51 22.31 5.74 2.77
C ALA A 51 22.50 7.21 3.13
N GLN A 52 21.44 8.00 3.00
CA GLN A 52 21.41 9.32 3.60
C GLN A 52 21.18 9.19 5.11
N ASN A 53 22.02 9.85 5.89
CA ASN A 53 21.87 9.93 7.33
C ASN A 53 21.27 11.28 7.68
N GLY A 54 20.23 11.31 8.50
CA GLY A 54 19.71 12.57 9.01
C GLY A 54 18.54 12.42 9.97
N GLY A 55 18.06 13.57 10.43
CA GLY A 55 16.93 13.64 11.35
C GLY A 55 15.60 13.43 10.65
N ILE A 56 14.57 13.16 11.43
CA ILE A 56 13.20 13.09 10.89
C ILE A 56 12.75 14.41 10.25
N HIS A 57 13.30 15.53 10.70
CA HIS A 57 13.00 16.87 10.17
C HIS A 57 13.53 17.05 8.74
N ASP A 58 14.65 16.41 8.39
CA ASP A 58 15.27 16.53 7.07
C ASP A 58 14.69 15.54 6.05
N LEU A 59 14.04 14.49 6.54
CA LEU A 59 13.50 13.39 5.74
C LEU A 59 12.55 13.87 4.63
N TYR A 60 11.71 14.86 4.91
CA TYR A 60 10.81 15.43 3.89
C TYR A 60 11.60 16.03 2.73
N GLY A 61 12.60 16.87 3.03
CA GLY A 61 13.45 17.51 2.01
C GLY A 61 14.27 16.50 1.22
N SER A 62 14.80 15.47 1.87
CA SER A 62 15.49 14.36 1.20
C SER A 62 14.57 13.59 0.25
N LEU A 63 13.33 13.32 0.65
CA LEU A 63 12.36 12.64 -0.20
C LEU A 63 11.90 13.49 -1.38
N THR A 64 11.65 14.79 -1.18
CA THR A 64 11.30 15.68 -2.30
C THR A 64 12.46 15.81 -3.27
N SER A 65 13.68 16.01 -2.77
CA SER A 65 14.88 16.09 -3.61
C SER A 65 15.09 14.79 -4.40
N PHE A 66 14.90 13.62 -3.78
CA PHE A 66 14.96 12.33 -4.46
C PHE A 66 13.93 12.22 -5.59
N LEU A 67 12.68 12.65 -5.35
CA LEU A 67 11.63 12.60 -6.37
C LEU A 67 11.86 13.59 -7.52
N ASP A 68 12.40 14.78 -7.22
CA ASP A 68 12.74 15.79 -8.22
C ASP A 68 13.85 15.29 -9.16
N HIS A 69 14.92 14.68 -8.62
CA HIS A 69 16.02 14.12 -9.41
C HIS A 69 15.57 12.97 -10.34
N ILE A 70 14.55 12.19 -9.93
CA ILE A 70 13.99 11.13 -10.78
C ILE A 70 13.20 11.72 -11.93
N GLY A 71 12.61 12.91 -11.78
CA GLY A 71 12.03 13.66 -12.89
C GLY A 71 12.97 13.67 -14.07
N ASP A 72 14.21 14.09 -13.86
CA ASP A 72 15.15 14.33 -14.95
C ASP A 72 15.65 13.05 -15.65
N CYS A 73 15.34 11.87 -15.10
CA CYS A 73 15.84 10.58 -15.58
C CYS A 73 14.70 9.64 -16.00
N ASP A 74 14.83 8.94 -17.13
CA ASP A 74 13.83 7.97 -17.61
C ASP A 74 13.64 6.81 -16.59
N PRO A 75 12.52 6.76 -15.84
CA PRO A 75 12.30 5.79 -14.77
C PRO A 75 11.97 4.38 -15.28
N THR A 76 11.86 4.21 -16.61
CA THR A 76 11.57 2.91 -17.22
C THR A 76 12.82 2.02 -17.35
N ARG A 77 14.01 2.60 -17.21
CA ARG A 77 15.27 1.89 -17.46
C ARG A 77 15.78 1.11 -16.25
N TYR A 78 15.62 1.62 -15.01
CA TYR A 78 16.10 0.96 -13.78
C TYR A 78 15.30 1.40 -12.53
N PRO A 79 15.19 0.56 -11.48
CA PRO A 79 14.63 0.97 -10.20
C PRO A 79 15.56 1.97 -9.48
N TRP A 80 14.98 3.06 -8.99
CA TRP A 80 15.68 4.09 -8.23
C TRP A 80 15.42 3.89 -6.75
N ASN A 81 16.46 3.74 -5.94
CA ASN A 81 16.32 3.49 -4.51
C ASN A 81 17.01 4.58 -3.70
N LEU A 82 16.36 4.99 -2.62
CA LEU A 82 16.93 5.82 -1.56
C LEU A 82 16.84 5.02 -0.27
N PHE A 83 17.99 4.86 0.39
CA PHE A 83 18.05 4.37 1.76
C PHE A 83 18.26 5.58 2.67
N TYR A 84 17.44 5.70 3.71
CA TYR A 84 17.55 6.82 4.65
C TYR A 84 17.54 6.29 6.09
N GLN A 85 18.58 6.59 6.84
CA GLN A 85 18.71 6.17 8.23
C GLN A 85 18.22 7.28 9.17
N LEU A 86 17.11 7.01 9.87
CA LEU A 86 16.52 7.86 10.90
C LEU A 86 17.07 7.47 12.28
N GLY A 87 18.28 7.93 12.57
CA GLY A 87 19.00 7.61 13.81
C GLY A 87 19.46 6.15 13.88
N ALA A 88 19.72 5.65 15.09
CA ALA A 88 20.48 4.38 15.23
C ALA A 88 19.74 3.11 14.78
N LYS A 89 18.40 3.11 14.68
CA LYS A 89 17.62 1.88 14.47
C LYS A 89 16.44 1.99 13.52
N ASN A 90 16.10 3.17 13.02
CA ASN A 90 14.96 3.35 12.14
C ASN A 90 15.47 3.63 10.73
N PHE A 91 14.81 3.04 9.74
CA PHE A 91 15.22 3.17 8.35
C PHE A 91 14.02 3.44 7.47
N LEU A 92 14.22 4.22 6.41
CA LEU A 92 13.30 4.32 5.29
C LEU A 92 13.99 3.75 4.07
N PHE A 93 13.30 2.83 3.41
CA PHE A 93 13.62 2.41 2.06
C PHE A 93 12.56 2.99 1.11
N ALA A 94 12.97 3.95 0.29
CA ALA A 94 12.16 4.48 -0.79
C ALA A 94 12.63 3.87 -2.11
N SER A 95 11.68 3.40 -2.92
CA SER A 95 11.98 2.87 -4.25
C SER A 95 10.97 3.41 -5.26
N VAL A 96 11.49 3.88 -6.39
CA VAL A 96 10.70 4.17 -7.58
C VAL A 96 10.93 3.05 -8.58
N LEU A 97 9.83 2.40 -8.93
CA LEU A 97 9.77 1.31 -9.88
C LEU A 97 9.13 1.83 -11.18
N GLY A 98 9.25 1.03 -12.25
CA GLY A 98 8.56 1.30 -13.50
C GLY A 98 7.06 1.57 -13.30
N ASN A 99 6.44 2.24 -14.27
CA ASN A 99 5.04 2.66 -14.22
C ASN A 99 4.70 3.64 -13.08
N ARG A 100 5.64 4.52 -12.70
CA ARG A 100 5.38 5.63 -11.75
C ARG A 100 4.90 5.12 -10.39
N GLN A 101 5.49 4.01 -9.95
CA GLN A 101 5.22 3.40 -8.66
C GLN A 101 6.26 3.83 -7.64
N LEU A 102 5.83 4.49 -6.57
CA LEU A 102 6.65 4.83 -5.42
C LEU A 102 6.31 3.87 -4.26
N ARG A 103 7.30 3.20 -3.69
CA ARG A 103 7.15 2.43 -2.46
C ARG A 103 7.99 3.05 -1.36
N LEU A 104 7.37 3.32 -0.22
CA LEU A 104 8.00 3.83 1.00
C LEU A 104 7.83 2.79 2.11
N ASN A 105 8.94 2.20 2.54
CA ASN A 105 8.96 1.21 3.61
C ASN A 105 9.69 1.77 4.83
N PHE A 106 8.93 2.11 5.88
CA PHE A 106 9.43 2.63 7.14
C PHE A 106 9.71 1.46 8.08
N TYR A 107 10.97 1.06 8.20
CA TYR A 107 11.37 0.03 9.15
C TYR A 107 11.58 0.61 10.54
N ARG A 108 10.97 -0.05 11.53
CA ARG A 108 11.21 0.17 12.95
C ARG A 108 11.33 -1.18 13.67
N PRO A 109 12.30 -1.33 14.60
CA PRO A 109 12.38 -2.50 15.47
C PRO A 109 11.08 -2.64 16.28
N GLN A 110 10.72 -3.87 16.63
CA GLN A 110 9.45 -4.14 17.30
C GLN A 110 9.27 -3.32 18.59
N GLU A 111 8.27 -2.44 18.59
CA GLU A 111 7.71 -1.85 19.79
C GLU A 111 6.51 -2.66 20.26
N LYS A 112 6.49 -3.02 21.56
CA LYS A 112 5.40 -3.79 22.17
C LYS A 112 4.07 -3.01 22.18
N SER A 113 4.14 -1.69 22.28
CA SER A 113 2.97 -0.79 22.34
C SER A 113 3.28 0.53 21.63
N PRO A 114 3.12 0.60 20.30
CA PRO A 114 3.38 1.82 19.55
C PRO A 114 2.33 2.89 19.91
N PRO A 115 2.71 4.18 19.99
CA PRO A 115 1.78 5.28 20.18
C PRO A 115 0.71 5.30 19.09
N MET A 116 -0.51 5.63 19.49
CA MET A 116 -1.63 5.75 18.56
C MET A 116 -1.49 7.02 17.73
N PHE A 117 -1.88 6.97 16.46
CA PHE A 117 -1.89 8.12 15.58
C PHE A 117 -2.98 8.02 14.52
N ASP A 118 -3.33 9.17 13.95
CA ASP A 118 -4.32 9.30 12.88
C ASP A 118 -3.62 9.75 11.60
N LEU A 119 -3.88 9.04 10.49
CA LEU A 119 -3.31 9.32 9.19
C LEU A 119 -4.36 9.94 8.27
N SER A 120 -4.06 11.10 7.69
CA SER A 120 -4.91 11.76 6.70
C SER A 120 -4.16 11.93 5.39
N LEU A 121 -4.68 11.32 4.32
CA LEU A 121 -4.10 11.35 2.98
C LEU A 121 -5.01 12.17 2.07
N LYS A 122 -4.54 13.35 1.67
CA LYS A 122 -5.28 14.30 0.83
C LYS A 122 -4.40 14.80 -0.32
N PRO A 123 -4.28 14.05 -1.43
CA PRO A 123 -3.60 14.55 -2.62
C PRO A 123 -4.27 15.84 -3.11
N SER A 124 -3.50 16.83 -3.54
CA SER A 124 -4.07 18.10 -3.93
C SER A 124 -4.97 17.92 -5.16
N THR A 125 -6.24 18.26 -4.99
CA THR A 125 -7.21 18.37 -6.06
C THR A 125 -7.08 19.76 -6.67
N GLY A 126 -6.04 19.98 -7.48
CA GLY A 126 -5.90 21.25 -8.19
C GLY A 126 -7.14 21.48 -9.06
N GLN A 127 -7.95 22.50 -8.73
CA GLN A 127 -9.14 22.91 -9.50
C GLN A 127 -8.81 23.35 -10.94
N PHE A 128 -7.52 23.44 -11.29
CA PHE A 128 -7.01 23.80 -12.61
C PHE A 128 -5.95 22.82 -13.15
N ALA A 129 -5.80 21.63 -12.54
CA ALA A 129 -4.87 20.63 -13.06
C ALA A 129 -5.44 20.09 -14.38
N THR A 130 -4.91 20.59 -15.49
CA THR A 130 -5.04 19.98 -16.81
C THR A 130 -4.83 18.47 -16.68
N SER A 131 -5.54 17.67 -17.48
CA SER A 131 -5.39 16.21 -17.53
C SER A 131 -3.98 15.74 -17.91
N SER A 132 -3.07 16.68 -18.18
CA SER A 132 -1.65 16.50 -18.46
C SER A 132 -0.77 16.95 -17.28
N PRO A 133 0.31 16.21 -16.96
CA PRO A 133 1.32 16.67 -16.01
C PRO A 133 1.93 18.02 -16.44
N PRO A 134 2.32 18.90 -15.49
CA PRO A 134 3.00 20.14 -15.82
C PRO A 134 4.32 19.84 -16.53
N ILE A 135 4.60 20.59 -17.59
CA ILE A 135 5.75 20.43 -18.51
C ILE A 135 7.11 20.51 -17.77
N SER A 136 7.14 21.00 -16.53
CA SER A 136 8.34 21.26 -15.74
C SER A 136 8.67 20.20 -14.67
N SER A 137 7.79 19.22 -14.42
CA SER A 137 8.11 18.07 -13.55
C SER A 137 7.76 16.77 -14.27
N THR A 138 8.80 16.09 -14.73
CA THR A 138 8.77 14.91 -15.60
C THR A 138 8.35 13.63 -14.87
N PHE A 139 8.49 13.58 -13.53
CA PHE A 139 8.03 12.47 -12.70
C PHE A 139 6.78 12.83 -11.88
N TYR A 140 5.79 11.96 -11.92
CA TYR A 140 4.60 12.03 -11.08
C TYR A 140 4.24 10.63 -10.58
N VAL A 141 3.64 10.53 -9.39
CA VAL A 141 3.29 9.25 -8.77
C VAL A 141 1.88 8.83 -9.20
N LYS A 142 1.76 7.64 -9.79
CA LYS A 142 0.47 6.98 -10.08
C LYS A 142 0.11 5.91 -9.05
N THR A 143 1.12 5.20 -8.55
CA THR A 143 0.93 4.13 -7.57
C THR A 143 1.79 4.41 -6.35
N LEU A 144 1.18 4.46 -5.16
CA LEU A 144 1.87 4.64 -3.89
C LEU A 144 1.67 3.42 -3.02
N HIS A 145 2.78 2.84 -2.55
CA HIS A 145 2.77 1.81 -1.50
C HIS A 145 3.44 2.37 -0.25
N LEU A 146 2.66 2.46 0.82
CA LEU A 146 3.11 2.85 2.15
C LEU A 146 3.17 1.62 3.03
N LYS A 147 4.34 1.32 3.58
CA LYS A 147 4.54 0.22 4.52
C LYS A 147 5.08 0.72 5.84
N SER A 148 4.43 0.30 6.92
CA SER A 148 4.87 0.52 8.30
C SER A 148 5.01 1.99 8.71
N VAL A 149 4.13 2.86 8.20
CA VAL A 149 3.99 4.26 8.66
C VAL A 149 3.69 4.27 10.17
N SER A 150 4.27 5.24 10.89
CA SER A 150 4.21 5.32 12.35
C SER A 150 3.88 6.74 12.84
N HIS A 151 3.65 6.89 14.14
CA HIS A 151 3.43 8.18 14.81
C HIS A 151 4.55 9.21 14.59
N LEU A 152 5.75 8.79 14.18
CA LEU A 152 6.84 9.71 13.85
C LEU A 152 6.80 10.18 12.40
N THR A 153 6.37 9.32 11.48
CA THR A 153 6.49 9.54 10.02
C THR A 153 5.19 9.93 9.34
N TYR A 154 4.05 9.82 10.04
CA TYR A 154 2.72 10.09 9.47
C TYR A 154 2.58 11.52 8.94
N SER A 155 3.16 12.51 9.60
CA SER A 155 3.11 13.92 9.18
C SER A 155 3.84 14.13 7.85
N ILE A 156 5.04 13.56 7.72
CA ILE A 156 5.85 13.61 6.49
C ILE A 156 5.11 12.93 5.34
N VAL A 157 4.53 11.76 5.58
CA VAL A 157 3.73 11.05 4.57
C VAL A 157 2.52 11.89 4.16
N SER A 158 1.82 12.49 5.12
CA SER A 158 0.64 13.33 4.86
C SER A 158 1.02 14.54 4.00
N SER A 159 2.15 15.18 4.30
CA SER A 159 2.70 16.31 3.52
C SER A 159 3.23 15.90 2.15
N LEU A 160 3.82 14.72 1.98
CA LEU A 160 4.29 14.26 0.67
C LEU A 160 3.14 13.95 -0.27
N VAL A 161 2.08 13.33 0.26
CA VAL A 161 0.93 12.88 -0.53
C VAL A 161 0.16 14.04 -1.15
N THR A 162 0.22 15.25 -0.58
CA THR A 162 -0.39 16.44 -1.18
C THR A 162 0.15 16.75 -2.58
N ASN A 163 1.36 16.30 -2.92
CA ASN A 163 1.97 16.51 -4.23
C ASN A 163 1.58 15.44 -5.26
N PHE A 164 0.89 14.37 -4.87
CA PHE A 164 0.58 13.23 -5.74
C PHE A 164 -0.76 13.38 -6.47
N ASN A 165 -0.86 14.41 -7.30
CA ASN A 165 -2.11 14.84 -7.97
C ASN A 165 -2.66 13.85 -9.01
N PHE A 166 -1.93 12.77 -9.31
CA PHE A 166 -2.27 11.73 -10.29
C PHE A 166 -2.31 10.34 -9.66
N LEU A 167 -2.44 10.26 -8.33
CA LEU A 167 -2.49 9.00 -7.62
C LEU A 167 -3.77 8.22 -7.98
N GLU A 168 -3.58 7.06 -8.60
CA GLU A 168 -4.64 6.14 -9.04
C GLU A 168 -4.71 4.90 -8.13
N ASN A 169 -3.58 4.45 -7.60
CA ASN A 169 -3.48 3.24 -6.78
C ASN A 169 -2.78 3.53 -5.45
N LEU A 170 -3.42 3.17 -4.33
CA LEU A 170 -2.91 3.36 -2.98
C LEU A 170 -2.90 2.05 -2.21
N GLN A 171 -1.73 1.63 -1.73
CA GLN A 171 -1.56 0.47 -0.86
C GLN A 171 -0.98 0.91 0.48
N ILE A 172 -1.62 0.53 1.57
CA ILE A 172 -1.17 0.81 2.95
C ILE A 172 -1.04 -0.53 3.68
N GLU A 173 0.13 -0.79 4.26
CA GLU A 173 0.46 -2.09 4.82
C GLU A 173 1.16 -1.98 6.17
N GLY A 174 0.70 -2.74 7.18
CA GLY A 174 1.46 -2.96 8.40
C GLY A 174 1.74 -1.71 9.24
N CYS A 175 0.91 -0.68 9.15
CA CYS A 175 1.03 0.56 9.92
C CYS A 175 0.59 0.34 11.38
N LYS A 176 1.56 0.10 12.27
CA LYS A 176 1.28 -0.22 13.68
C LYS A 176 0.95 1.04 14.47
N GLY A 177 -0.12 1.00 15.25
CA GLY A 177 -0.61 2.14 16.05
C GLY A 177 -1.53 3.08 15.29
N MET A 178 -1.74 2.88 13.98
CA MET A 178 -2.67 3.69 13.20
C MET A 178 -4.10 3.43 13.67
N HIS A 179 -4.76 4.42 14.25
CA HIS A 179 -6.10 4.31 14.82
C HIS A 179 -7.20 4.77 13.87
N SER A 180 -7.00 5.92 13.24
CA SER A 180 -7.87 6.45 12.20
C SER A 180 -7.10 6.60 10.88
N LEU A 181 -7.77 6.28 9.78
CA LEU A 181 -7.29 6.53 8.42
C LEU A 181 -8.35 7.30 7.65
N HIS A 182 -7.99 8.50 7.20
CA HIS A 182 -8.83 9.32 6.34
C HIS A 182 -8.18 9.47 4.96
N ILE A 183 -8.91 9.14 3.90
CA ILE A 183 -8.45 9.26 2.52
C ILE A 183 -9.44 10.13 1.76
N SER A 184 -9.01 11.31 1.32
CA SER A 184 -9.76 12.17 0.40
C SER A 184 -8.94 12.31 -0.88
N ALA A 185 -9.24 11.46 -1.86
CA ALA A 185 -8.42 11.28 -3.04
C ALA A 185 -9.30 10.88 -4.24
N PRO A 186 -9.91 11.84 -4.95
CA PRO A 186 -10.95 11.55 -5.93
C PRO A 186 -10.47 10.78 -7.17
N LYS A 187 -9.17 10.78 -7.47
CA LYS A 187 -8.60 10.03 -8.61
C LYS A 187 -8.21 8.59 -8.26
N VAL A 188 -8.26 8.20 -6.99
CA VAL A 188 -7.89 6.85 -6.57
C VAL A 188 -8.97 5.87 -7.04
N MET A 189 -8.55 4.90 -7.86
CA MET A 189 -9.39 3.83 -8.39
C MET A 189 -9.15 2.50 -7.64
N LYS A 190 -7.95 2.30 -7.07
CA LYS A 190 -7.62 1.09 -6.30
C LYS A 190 -7.06 1.44 -4.93
N LEU A 191 -7.66 0.86 -3.90
CA LEU A 191 -7.24 1.03 -2.51
C LEU A 191 -7.02 -0.34 -1.85
N GLY A 192 -5.87 -0.51 -1.21
CA GLY A 192 -5.56 -1.65 -0.37
C GLY A 192 -5.13 -1.21 1.03
N VAL A 193 -5.75 -1.76 2.08
CA VAL A 193 -5.35 -1.57 3.48
C VAL A 193 -5.17 -2.94 4.12
N VAL A 194 -3.93 -3.28 4.47
CA VAL A 194 -3.55 -4.64 4.85
C VAL A 194 -2.77 -4.62 6.16
N ASP A 195 -3.14 -5.51 7.07
CA ASP A 195 -2.42 -5.80 8.32
C ASP A 195 -2.18 -4.56 9.22
N CYS A 196 -3.07 -3.58 9.12
CA CYS A 196 -3.12 -2.40 10.00
C CYS A 196 -3.91 -2.73 11.28
N LEU A 197 -3.28 -3.51 12.17
CA LEU A 197 -3.92 -4.16 13.31
C LEU A 197 -4.42 -3.24 14.42
N GLN A 198 -4.23 -1.91 14.32
CA GLN A 198 -4.75 -0.90 15.27
C GLN A 198 -5.87 -0.02 14.69
N LEU A 199 -6.18 -0.18 13.40
CA LEU A 199 -7.15 0.64 12.70
C LEU A 199 -8.58 0.40 13.20
N SER A 200 -9.19 1.45 13.76
CA SER A 200 -10.57 1.43 14.26
C SER A 200 -11.53 2.20 13.37
N THR A 201 -11.08 3.26 12.70
CA THR A 201 -11.93 4.10 11.83
C THR A 201 -11.28 4.28 10.46
N LEU A 202 -12.04 4.05 9.40
CA LEU A 202 -11.62 4.25 8.01
C LEU A 202 -12.60 5.20 7.34
N HIS A 203 -12.19 6.43 7.06
CA HIS A 203 -13.00 7.42 6.35
C HIS A 203 -12.53 7.54 4.89
N LEU A 204 -13.47 7.33 3.96
CA LEU A 204 -13.20 7.31 2.53
C LEU A 204 -14.01 8.40 1.80
N ASP A 205 -13.28 9.28 1.13
CA ASP A 205 -13.76 10.25 0.15
C ASP A 205 -12.99 9.99 -1.17
N THR A 206 -13.43 8.94 -1.86
CA THR A 206 -12.78 8.40 -3.07
C THR A 206 -13.85 7.98 -4.09
N PRO A 207 -14.62 8.92 -4.69
CA PRO A 207 -15.79 8.61 -5.51
C PRO A 207 -15.53 7.68 -6.69
N ASN A 208 -14.32 7.68 -7.26
CA ASN A 208 -13.94 6.84 -8.39
C ASN A 208 -13.34 5.47 -8.00
N LEU A 209 -13.49 5.06 -6.74
CA LEU A 209 -12.95 3.79 -6.27
C LEU A 209 -13.66 2.61 -6.94
N GLU A 210 -12.91 1.81 -7.70
CA GLU A 210 -13.40 0.62 -8.42
C GLU A 210 -12.95 -0.68 -7.75
N SER A 211 -11.80 -0.66 -7.05
CA SER A 211 -11.23 -1.83 -6.38
C SER A 211 -10.89 -1.51 -4.93
N PHE A 212 -11.44 -2.29 -4.00
CA PHE A 212 -11.16 -2.14 -2.58
C PHE A 212 -10.70 -3.44 -1.94
N CYS A 213 -9.51 -3.44 -1.34
CA CYS A 213 -8.93 -4.56 -0.62
C CYS A 213 -8.68 -4.19 0.84
N TYR A 214 -9.22 -4.98 1.75
CA TYR A 214 -9.04 -4.84 3.18
C TYR A 214 -8.68 -6.18 3.83
N ARG A 215 -7.62 -6.18 4.63
CA ARG A 215 -7.27 -7.30 5.52
C ARG A 215 -6.90 -6.79 6.90
N GLY A 216 -7.61 -7.28 7.92
CA GLY A 216 -7.38 -6.88 9.32
C GLY A 216 -8.64 -7.02 10.18
N PRO A 217 -8.61 -6.57 11.44
CA PRO A 217 -9.82 -6.44 12.25
C PRO A 217 -10.80 -5.45 11.62
N ARG A 218 -12.12 -5.70 11.70
CA ARG A 218 -13.11 -4.80 11.07
C ARG A 218 -13.07 -3.40 11.68
N PRO A 219 -12.80 -2.33 10.89
CA PRO A 219 -12.93 -0.95 11.33
C PRO A 219 -14.36 -0.44 11.11
N TRP A 220 -14.67 0.70 11.71
CA TRP A 220 -15.82 1.51 11.32
C TRP A 220 -15.51 2.22 10.01
N ILE A 221 -16.21 1.84 8.94
CA ILE A 221 -16.00 2.42 7.61
C ILE A 221 -17.01 3.56 7.41
N LEU A 222 -16.51 4.78 7.26
CA LEU A 222 -17.28 5.97 6.97
C LEU A 222 -17.03 6.34 5.50
N VAL A 223 -18.08 6.68 4.78
CA VAL A 223 -18.01 7.05 3.36
C VAL A 223 -18.66 8.40 3.21
N ASP A 224 -17.97 9.35 2.58
CA ASP A 224 -18.52 10.67 2.29
C ASP A 224 -19.30 10.65 0.97
N GLY A 225 -20.39 11.43 0.91
CA GLY A 225 -21.26 11.56 -0.27
C GLY A 225 -22.52 10.67 -0.30
N GLN A 226 -23.48 11.05 -1.16
CA GLN A 226 -24.69 10.26 -1.47
C GLN A 226 -24.44 9.17 -2.53
N ASP A 227 -23.27 9.20 -3.17
CA ASP A 227 -22.93 8.34 -4.30
C ASP A 227 -22.48 6.96 -3.83
N ARG A 228 -23.12 5.92 -4.38
CA ARG A 228 -22.75 4.53 -4.16
C ARG A 228 -21.44 4.29 -4.90
N TYR A 229 -20.38 3.82 -4.23
CA TYR A 229 -19.18 3.39 -4.95
C TYR A 229 -19.55 2.33 -5.98
N MET A 230 -19.04 2.47 -7.20
CA MET A 230 -19.23 1.51 -8.27
C MET A 230 -18.11 0.47 -8.24
N LEU A 231 -17.94 -0.18 -7.07
CA LEU A 231 -16.91 -1.19 -6.87
C LEU A 231 -17.15 -2.37 -7.83
N LYS A 232 -16.11 -2.71 -8.60
CA LYS A 232 -16.05 -3.90 -9.45
C LYS A 232 -15.35 -5.04 -8.75
N GLU A 233 -14.33 -4.73 -7.96
CA GLU A 233 -13.50 -5.72 -7.26
C GLU A 233 -13.48 -5.41 -5.76
N VAL A 234 -13.72 -6.43 -4.94
CA VAL A 234 -13.62 -6.29 -3.49
C VAL A 234 -12.88 -7.46 -2.86
N MET A 235 -12.05 -7.18 -1.86
CA MET A 235 -11.49 -8.17 -0.95
C MET A 235 -11.76 -7.72 0.49
N LEU A 236 -12.55 -8.48 1.24
CA LEU A 236 -12.86 -8.23 2.65
C LEU A 236 -12.42 -9.42 3.49
N ASP A 237 -11.23 -9.31 4.08
CA ASP A 237 -10.65 -10.32 4.97
C ASP A 237 -10.64 -9.84 6.41
N PHE A 238 -11.77 -10.03 7.09
CA PHE A 238 -11.97 -9.69 8.50
C PHE A 238 -11.76 -10.89 9.44
N ARG A 239 -10.89 -11.86 9.09
CA ARG A 239 -10.69 -13.08 9.91
C ARG A 239 -10.18 -12.81 11.33
N GLN A 240 -9.80 -11.57 11.65
CA GLN A 240 -9.39 -11.14 12.98
C GLN A 240 -10.57 -10.60 13.83
N GLY A 241 -11.78 -10.56 13.28
CA GLY A 241 -13.01 -10.16 13.98
C GLY A 241 -13.24 -8.65 14.06
N ALA A 242 -14.30 -8.26 14.77
CA ALA A 242 -14.61 -6.86 15.09
C ALA A 242 -13.68 -6.37 16.20
N ARG A 243 -13.24 -5.11 16.11
CA ARG A 243 -12.58 -4.45 17.25
C ARG A 243 -13.56 -3.94 18.29
N SER A 244 -14.69 -3.40 17.84
CA SER A 244 -15.69 -2.77 18.69
C SER A 244 -16.87 -3.70 18.88
N LYS A 245 -17.37 -3.79 20.11
CA LYS A 245 -18.62 -4.48 20.46
C LYS A 245 -19.86 -3.71 20.02
N HIS A 246 -19.70 -2.44 19.63
CA HIS A 246 -20.80 -1.62 19.14
C HIS A 246 -20.90 -1.79 17.63
N LEU A 247 -21.91 -2.56 17.21
CA LEU A 247 -22.37 -2.68 15.83
C LEU A 247 -23.15 -1.41 15.42
N GLY A 248 -22.54 -0.24 15.59
CA GLY A 248 -23.10 1.04 15.17
C GLY A 248 -22.83 1.23 13.69
N SER A 249 -23.84 0.96 12.86
CA SER A 249 -24.02 1.44 11.47
C SER A 249 -22.76 1.93 10.73
N SER A 250 -22.10 1.01 10.02
CA SER A 250 -21.37 1.25 8.77
C SER A 250 -21.55 0.19 7.65
N PRO A 251 -22.51 -0.75 7.66
CA PRO A 251 -22.57 -1.66 6.52
C PRO A 251 -23.44 -1.23 5.33
N LEU A 252 -24.38 -0.30 5.54
CA LEU A 252 -25.41 0.01 4.54
C LEU A 252 -24.82 0.60 3.26
N LEU A 253 -23.80 1.45 3.41
CA LEU A 253 -23.12 2.10 2.28
C LEU A 253 -22.23 1.10 1.53
N LEU A 254 -21.47 0.26 2.24
CA LEU A 254 -20.70 -0.84 1.64
C LEU A 254 -21.59 -1.82 0.87
N LEU A 255 -22.71 -2.27 1.45
CA LEU A 255 -23.65 -3.18 0.78
C LEU A 255 -24.14 -2.63 -0.56
N SER A 256 -24.49 -1.34 -0.60
CA SER A 256 -24.94 -0.70 -1.84
C SER A 256 -23.85 -0.71 -2.92
N SER A 257 -22.58 -0.58 -2.52
CA SER A 257 -21.42 -0.65 -3.41
C SER A 257 -21.10 -2.08 -3.85
N LEU A 258 -21.39 -3.07 -3.01
CA LEU A 258 -21.15 -4.48 -3.31
C LEU A 258 -22.10 -5.05 -4.39
N MET A 259 -23.24 -4.41 -4.66
CA MET A 259 -24.21 -4.87 -5.68
C MET A 259 -23.63 -4.89 -7.10
N ASN A 260 -22.63 -4.04 -7.38
CA ASN A 260 -22.00 -3.90 -8.68
C ASN A 260 -20.71 -4.72 -8.81
N VAL A 261 -20.32 -5.42 -7.75
CA VAL A 261 -19.07 -6.18 -7.71
C VAL A 261 -19.16 -7.40 -8.63
N THR A 262 -18.17 -7.55 -9.50
CA THR A 262 -18.01 -8.69 -10.41
C THR A 262 -17.04 -9.73 -9.86
N CYS A 263 -16.08 -9.33 -9.04
CA CYS A 263 -15.14 -10.21 -8.36
C CYS A 263 -15.05 -9.90 -6.87
N ALA A 264 -15.36 -10.88 -6.02
CA ALA A 264 -15.34 -10.73 -4.57
C ALA A 264 -14.42 -11.76 -3.92
N THR A 265 -13.60 -11.31 -2.98
CA THR A 265 -12.85 -12.17 -2.06
C THR A 265 -13.36 -11.93 -0.65
N ILE A 266 -13.99 -12.92 -0.03
CA ILE A 266 -14.72 -12.75 1.23
C ILE A 266 -14.34 -13.89 2.18
N CYS A 267 -14.14 -13.57 3.45
CA CYS A 267 -14.01 -14.60 4.48
C CYS A 267 -15.35 -14.84 5.20
N ALA A 268 -15.51 -16.01 5.83
CA ALA A 268 -16.77 -16.36 6.49
C ALA A 268 -17.21 -15.39 7.60
N TRP A 269 -16.28 -14.66 8.22
CA TRP A 269 -16.63 -13.61 9.20
C TRP A 269 -17.20 -12.36 8.50
N SER A 270 -16.63 -11.97 7.35
CA SER A 270 -17.16 -10.90 6.50
C SER A 270 -18.56 -11.21 5.96
N TYR A 271 -18.89 -12.50 5.75
CA TYR A 271 -20.25 -12.91 5.36
C TYR A 271 -21.30 -12.58 6.42
N GLN A 272 -21.02 -12.88 7.69
CA GLN A 272 -21.96 -12.60 8.79
C GLN A 272 -22.33 -11.11 8.82
N GLU A 273 -21.33 -10.24 8.63
CA GLU A 273 -21.54 -8.80 8.53
C GLU A 273 -22.44 -8.45 7.32
N VAL A 274 -22.16 -8.98 6.14
CA VAL A 274 -22.98 -8.74 4.93
C VAL A 274 -24.45 -9.14 5.16
N ILE A 275 -24.73 -10.29 5.78
CA ILE A 275 -26.12 -10.72 6.05
C ILE A 275 -26.79 -9.80 7.07
N ILE A 276 -26.14 -9.56 8.22
CA ILE A 276 -26.70 -8.74 9.30
C ILE A 276 -27.16 -7.40 8.73
N SER A 277 -26.34 -6.86 7.85
CA SER A 277 -26.56 -5.62 7.13
C SER A 277 -27.73 -5.65 6.15
N GLY A 278 -27.89 -6.76 5.42
CA GLY A 278 -29.01 -6.97 4.51
C GLY A 278 -30.35 -7.12 5.25
N LEU A 279 -30.32 -7.80 6.42
CA LEU A 279 -31.47 -7.94 7.31
C LEU A 279 -31.90 -6.58 7.90
N TYR A 280 -30.95 -5.74 8.30
CA TYR A 280 -31.25 -4.37 8.76
C TYR A 280 -31.99 -3.53 7.71
N LEU A 281 -31.73 -3.78 6.42
CA LEU A 281 -32.37 -3.07 5.32
C LEU A 281 -33.73 -3.64 4.91
N LYS A 282 -34.22 -4.72 5.55
CA LYS A 282 -35.40 -5.49 5.10
C LYS A 282 -35.33 -5.80 3.59
N CYS A 283 -34.13 -6.07 3.09
CA CYS A 283 -33.90 -6.30 1.68
C CYS A 283 -34.07 -7.80 1.39
N ASP A 284 -35.31 -8.25 1.37
CA ASP A 284 -35.66 -9.67 1.09
C ASP A 284 -35.25 -10.09 -0.34
N THR A 285 -34.82 -9.14 -1.17
CA THR A 285 -34.43 -9.30 -2.57
C THR A 285 -32.93 -9.08 -2.84
N PHE A 286 -32.10 -8.88 -1.80
CA PHE A 286 -30.68 -8.62 -1.99
C PHE A 286 -29.98 -9.77 -2.71
N LYS A 287 -29.38 -9.49 -3.86
CA LYS A 287 -28.62 -10.45 -4.67
C LYS A 287 -27.40 -9.78 -5.28
N PHE A 288 -26.27 -10.48 -5.23
CA PHE A 288 -25.05 -10.15 -5.97
C PHE A 288 -25.22 -10.53 -7.45
N ALA A 289 -26.10 -9.83 -8.16
CA ALA A 289 -26.47 -10.16 -9.53
C ALA A 289 -25.31 -9.98 -10.53
N GLN A 290 -24.34 -9.10 -10.24
CA GLN A 290 -23.18 -8.87 -11.09
C GLN A 290 -21.98 -9.77 -10.76
N LEU A 291 -22.03 -10.51 -9.64
CA LEU A 291 -20.89 -11.28 -9.18
C LEU A 291 -20.66 -12.50 -10.07
N LYS A 292 -19.48 -12.55 -10.69
CA LYS A 292 -19.03 -13.62 -11.58
C LYS A 292 -17.99 -14.51 -10.93
N GLU A 293 -17.12 -13.93 -10.10
CA GLU A 293 -16.05 -14.66 -9.42
C GLU A 293 -16.11 -14.45 -7.91
N LEU A 294 -16.16 -15.56 -7.16
CA LEU A 294 -16.10 -15.57 -5.70
C LEU A 294 -14.87 -16.34 -5.24
N ARG A 295 -14.04 -15.68 -4.43
CA ARG A 295 -12.91 -16.27 -3.71
C ARG A 295 -13.26 -16.33 -2.23
N TRP A 296 -13.61 -17.50 -1.74
CA TRP A 296 -14.01 -17.71 -0.35
C TRP A 296 -12.79 -18.07 0.49
N ILE A 297 -12.45 -17.24 1.48
CA ILE A 297 -11.35 -17.49 2.42
C ILE A 297 -11.89 -18.22 3.64
N GLU A 298 -11.39 -19.42 3.89
CA GLU A 298 -11.79 -20.24 5.02
C GLU A 298 -10.59 -20.79 5.80
N ARG A 299 -10.62 -20.68 7.14
CA ARG A 299 -9.56 -21.27 7.98
C ARG A 299 -9.77 -22.75 8.21
N ALA A 300 -11.02 -23.17 8.34
CA ALA A 300 -11.41 -24.56 8.53
C ALA A 300 -12.78 -24.81 7.92
N ILE A 301 -12.93 -25.92 7.18
CA ILE A 301 -14.20 -26.29 6.55
C ILE A 301 -14.94 -27.21 7.52
N ASP A 302 -15.80 -26.63 8.36
CA ASP A 302 -16.77 -27.36 9.19
C ASP A 302 -18.20 -27.25 8.61
N SER A 303 -19.14 -28.01 9.17
CA SER A 303 -20.54 -28.02 8.69
C SER A 303 -21.18 -26.63 8.74
N HIS A 304 -20.92 -25.83 9.77
CA HIS A 304 -21.46 -24.49 9.91
C HIS A 304 -20.88 -23.53 8.85
N ARG A 305 -19.58 -23.61 8.58
CA ARG A 305 -18.88 -22.81 7.55
C ARG A 305 -19.37 -23.16 6.14
N ILE A 306 -19.58 -24.46 5.87
CA ILE A 306 -20.20 -24.92 4.62
C ILE A 306 -21.62 -24.31 4.48
N HIS A 307 -22.44 -24.37 5.53
CA HIS A 307 -23.79 -23.78 5.49
C HIS A 307 -23.75 -22.27 5.23
N MET A 308 -22.78 -21.54 5.78
CA MET A 308 -22.59 -20.12 5.50
C MET A 308 -22.20 -19.87 4.04
N LEU A 309 -21.28 -20.64 3.48
CA LEU A 309 -20.93 -20.56 2.07
C LEU A 309 -22.15 -20.83 1.17
N LEU A 310 -22.89 -21.92 1.43
CA LEU A 310 -24.10 -22.26 0.67
C LEU A 310 -25.15 -21.14 0.73
N SER A 311 -25.33 -20.55 1.91
CA SER A 311 -26.23 -19.42 2.10
C SER A 311 -25.77 -18.16 1.34
N PHE A 312 -24.46 -17.92 1.22
CA PHE A 312 -23.92 -16.85 0.38
C PHE A 312 -24.10 -17.12 -1.12
N LEU A 313 -23.88 -18.37 -1.56
CA LEU A 313 -24.06 -18.77 -2.96
C LEU A 313 -25.50 -18.58 -3.43
N ASN A 314 -26.49 -18.77 -2.55
CA ASN A 314 -27.90 -18.46 -2.85
C ASN A 314 -28.15 -16.97 -3.17
N LEU A 315 -27.27 -16.06 -2.73
CA LEU A 315 -27.32 -14.64 -3.05
C LEU A 315 -26.65 -14.31 -4.40
N CYS A 316 -25.99 -15.26 -5.06
CA CYS A 316 -25.12 -15.04 -6.21
C CYS A 316 -25.66 -15.77 -7.46
N PRO A 317 -26.75 -15.29 -8.09
CA PRO A 317 -27.44 -16.04 -9.14
C PRO A 317 -26.63 -16.24 -10.43
N ASN A 318 -25.62 -15.39 -10.67
CA ASN A 318 -24.86 -15.35 -11.92
C ASN A 318 -23.38 -15.74 -11.73
N LEU A 319 -23.05 -16.44 -10.64
CA LEU A 319 -21.69 -16.84 -10.31
C LEU A 319 -21.16 -17.85 -11.33
N GLU A 320 -19.98 -17.59 -11.89
CA GLU A 320 -19.32 -18.43 -12.88
C GLU A 320 -18.12 -19.19 -12.29
N LYS A 321 -17.43 -18.59 -11.33
CA LYS A 321 -16.20 -19.13 -10.73
C LYS A 321 -16.27 -19.08 -9.22
N LEU A 322 -15.99 -20.21 -8.59
CA LEU A 322 -15.82 -20.33 -7.14
C LEU A 322 -14.42 -20.86 -6.84
N PHE A 323 -13.67 -20.10 -6.05
CA PHE A 323 -12.38 -20.51 -5.51
C PHE A 323 -12.50 -20.62 -3.98
N ILE A 324 -12.07 -21.74 -3.42
CA ILE A 324 -11.97 -21.91 -1.98
C ILE A 324 -10.49 -21.79 -1.59
N ILE A 325 -10.18 -20.75 -0.83
CA ILE A 325 -8.83 -20.45 -0.36
C ILE A 325 -8.71 -20.92 1.08
N VAL A 326 -7.86 -21.93 1.30
CA VAL A 326 -7.46 -22.37 2.63
C VAL A 326 -6.07 -21.81 2.91
N PRO A 327 -5.95 -20.72 3.70
CA PRO A 327 -4.67 -20.11 4.01
C PRO A 327 -3.94 -21.00 5.02
N PHE A 328 -2.73 -21.42 4.66
CA PHE A 328 -1.82 -22.10 5.59
C PHE A 328 -1.51 -21.18 6.78
N LEU A 329 -1.69 -21.70 8.00
CA LEU A 329 -1.18 -21.08 9.21
C LEU A 329 0.34 -21.22 9.19
N GLY A 330 1.03 -20.15 8.82
CA GLY A 330 2.48 -20.00 9.00
C GLY A 330 2.78 -19.33 10.33
#